data_AF-A0A364KTZ4-F1
#
_entry.id   AF-A0A364KTZ4-F1
#
_cell.length_a   1.000
_cell.length_b   1.000
_cell.length_c   1.000
_cell.angle_alpha   90.00
_cell.angle_beta   90.00
_cell.angle_gamma   90.00
#
_symmetry.space_group_name_H-M   'P 1'
#
loop_
_entity.id
_entity.type
_entity.pdbx_description
1 polymer ?
#
loop_
_entity_poly.entity_id
_entity_poly.type
_entity_poly.pdbx_seq_one_letter_code
_entity_poly.pdbx_strand_id
1 'polypeptide(L)'
;MTSPPNVSIEAIEAAITAAYEGPAEEQVHHFRCTLADFMRLALKDRLIDRRGLREPSFNPYKETLSFLTSPTPMQCCPRSWFKDWVFKLREMNPELPGKLRVNSPWLPQIFRGQYLGGCIGTYASFFPRFPSMPLIILEAGYAKSYDDLVDDATLLLEGAEGEINMVIIVKMEPLVEGETSFKSGFTEIWKFDEEDMKAKIYGPRLDLLGDQSSSIAPKDDPLPLKLDDLRDELEISVQQHFYNENREALCEQSLSLLQ
;
A
#
# COMPACT_ATOMS: atom_id res chain seq x y z
N MET A 1 -6.93 9.44 18.46
CA MET A 1 -8.05 9.01 17.58
C MET A 1 -9.17 8.44 18.44
N THR A 2 -10.43 8.73 18.11
CA THR A 2 -11.60 8.10 18.74
C THR A 2 -11.78 6.68 18.20
N SER A 3 -12.11 5.71 19.05
CA SER A 3 -12.42 4.35 18.58
C SER A 3 -13.55 4.38 17.54
N PRO A 4 -13.48 3.58 16.45
CA PRO A 4 -14.54 3.52 15.46
C PRO A 4 -15.88 3.13 16.10
N PRO A 5 -17.01 3.63 15.58
CA PRO A 5 -18.32 3.28 16.12
C PRO A 5 -18.57 1.77 15.94
N ASN A 6 -19.15 1.15 16.97
CA ASN A 6 -19.67 -0.21 16.87
C ASN A 6 -21.06 -0.17 16.23
N VAL A 7 -21.16 -0.63 14.98
CA VAL A 7 -22.41 -0.59 14.20
C VAL A 7 -22.76 -2.00 13.72
N SER A 8 -24.04 -2.23 13.40
CA SER A 8 -24.44 -3.55 12.87
C SER A 8 -23.88 -3.76 11.47
N ILE A 9 -23.75 -5.03 11.06
CA ILE A 9 -23.28 -5.39 9.71
C ILE A 9 -24.18 -4.77 8.62
N GLU A 10 -25.48 -4.65 8.86
CA GLU A 10 -26.43 -4.01 7.95
C GLU A 10 -26.16 -2.50 7.80
N ALA A 11 -25.73 -1.84 8.88
CA ALA A 11 -25.34 -0.44 8.82
C ALA A 11 -24.03 -0.25 8.02
N ILE A 12 -23.07 -1.16 8.16
CA ILE A 12 -21.85 -1.18 7.34
C ILE A 12 -22.22 -1.39 5.86
N GLU A 13 -23.11 -2.34 5.55
CA GLU A 13 -23.58 -2.59 4.18
C GLU A 13 -24.30 -1.38 3.57
N ALA A 14 -25.14 -0.72 4.36
CA ALA A 14 -25.84 0.50 3.96
C ALA A 14 -24.84 1.63 3.68
N ALA A 15 -23.82 1.79 4.53
CA ALA A 15 -22.78 2.80 4.33
C ALA A 15 -21.95 2.54 3.08
N ILE A 16 -21.52 1.29 2.84
CA ILE A 16 -20.82 0.89 1.60
C ILE A 16 -21.68 1.19 0.36
N THR A 17 -22.99 0.96 0.46
CA THR A 17 -23.92 1.22 -0.64
C THR A 17 -24.11 2.71 -0.90
N ALA A 18 -24.32 3.50 0.15
CA ALA A 18 -24.41 4.95 0.04
C ALA A 18 -23.12 5.57 -0.50
N ALA A 19 -21.96 5.08 -0.06
CA ALA A 19 -20.65 5.46 -0.55
C ALA A 19 -20.45 5.17 -2.06
N TYR A 20 -21.06 4.11 -2.56
CA TYR A 20 -21.02 3.75 -3.98
C TYR A 20 -21.95 4.62 -4.84
N GLU A 21 -23.12 4.97 -4.31
CA GLU A 21 -24.15 5.72 -5.01
C GLU A 21 -24.00 7.25 -4.86
N GLY A 22 -23.19 7.68 -3.89
CA GLY A 22 -22.96 9.07 -3.54
C GLY A 22 -22.10 9.85 -4.55
N PRO A 23 -21.88 11.14 -4.31
CA PRO A 23 -20.99 11.95 -5.13
C PRO A 23 -19.56 11.38 -5.14
N ALA A 24 -18.81 11.65 -6.21
CA ALA A 24 -17.44 11.21 -6.39
C ALA A 24 -16.44 11.99 -5.50
N GLU A 25 -16.69 12.01 -4.20
CA GLU A 25 -15.78 12.55 -3.19
C GLU A 25 -14.98 11.40 -2.57
N GLU A 26 -13.68 11.63 -2.41
CA GLU A 26 -12.79 10.67 -1.77
C GLU A 26 -12.88 10.83 -0.26
N GLN A 27 -13.44 9.82 0.41
CA GLN A 27 -13.60 9.77 1.85
C GLN A 27 -13.18 8.40 2.36
N VAL A 28 -12.56 8.39 3.54
CA VAL A 28 -12.26 7.16 4.26
C VAL A 28 -13.33 6.90 5.29
N HIS A 29 -13.91 5.71 5.25
CA HIS A 29 -14.83 5.26 6.27
C HIS A 29 -14.18 4.20 7.13
N HIS A 30 -14.39 4.30 8.45
CA HIS A 30 -13.91 3.33 9.42
C HIS A 30 -15.07 2.74 10.19
N PHE A 31 -15.08 1.42 10.31
CA PHE A 31 -16.06 0.68 11.08
C PHE A 31 -15.36 -0.31 11.98
N ARG A 32 -15.85 -0.44 13.21
CA ARG A 32 -15.49 -1.61 14.01
C ARG A 32 -16.16 -2.83 13.38
N CYS A 33 -15.38 -3.87 13.11
CA CYS A 33 -15.82 -5.06 12.40
C CYS A 33 -15.04 -6.26 12.94
N THR A 34 -15.73 -7.33 13.35
CA THR A 34 -15.04 -8.57 13.73
C THR A 34 -14.59 -9.32 12.48
N LEU A 35 -13.63 -10.25 12.63
CA LEU A 35 -13.23 -11.12 11.51
C LEU A 35 -14.43 -11.90 10.94
N ALA A 36 -15.34 -12.37 11.80
CA ALA A 36 -16.53 -13.09 11.36
C ALA A 36 -17.47 -12.22 10.52
N ASP A 37 -17.68 -10.97 10.93
CA ASP A 37 -18.52 -10.02 10.18
C ASP A 37 -17.87 -9.62 8.87
N PHE A 38 -16.56 -9.36 8.88
CA PHE A 38 -15.79 -9.09 7.68
C PHE A 38 -15.87 -10.25 6.68
N MET A 39 -15.70 -11.50 7.12
CA MET A 39 -15.82 -12.68 6.25
C MET A 39 -17.23 -12.81 5.67
N ARG A 40 -18.28 -12.48 6.44
CA ARG A 40 -19.66 -12.44 5.94
C ARG A 40 -19.85 -11.37 4.87
N LEU A 41 -19.26 -10.18 5.04
CA LEU A 41 -19.31 -9.12 4.05
C LEU A 41 -18.54 -9.49 2.77
N ALA A 42 -17.36 -10.10 2.93
CA ALA A 42 -16.50 -10.52 1.82
C ALA A 42 -17.16 -11.62 0.97
N LEU A 43 -17.76 -12.63 1.62
CA LEU A 43 -18.44 -13.75 0.94
C LEU A 43 -19.73 -13.36 0.20
N LYS A 44 -20.30 -12.18 0.48
CA LYS A 44 -21.50 -11.71 -0.23
C LYS A 44 -21.18 -11.12 -1.62
N ASP A 45 -19.94 -11.21 -2.11
CA ASP A 45 -19.42 -10.59 -3.36
C ASP A 45 -19.61 -9.06 -3.47
N ARG A 46 -20.26 -8.42 -2.48
CA ARG A 46 -20.60 -6.99 -2.50
C ARG A 46 -19.41 -6.07 -2.26
N LEU A 47 -18.38 -6.55 -1.56
CA LEU A 47 -17.18 -5.78 -1.25
C LEU A 47 -16.12 -5.81 -2.37
N ILE A 48 -16.08 -6.90 -3.14
CA ILE A 48 -14.96 -7.20 -4.03
C ILE A 48 -15.30 -6.87 -5.49
N ASP A 49 -16.58 -6.93 -5.90
CA ASP A 49 -16.98 -6.76 -7.31
C ASP A 49 -17.63 -5.40 -7.66
N ARG A 50 -17.68 -4.45 -6.70
CA ARG A 50 -18.23 -3.11 -6.98
C ARG A 50 -17.20 -2.24 -7.69
N ARG A 51 -17.17 -2.36 -9.03
CA ARG A 51 -16.40 -1.50 -9.95
C ARG A 51 -16.53 -0.03 -9.54
N GLY A 52 -15.47 0.54 -8.96
CA GLY A 52 -15.40 1.96 -8.59
C GLY A 52 -14.98 2.24 -7.14
N LEU A 53 -15.16 1.29 -6.21
CA LEU A 53 -14.58 1.41 -4.86
C LEU A 53 -13.14 0.92 -4.88
N ARG A 54 -12.27 1.57 -4.08
CA ARG A 54 -10.99 0.95 -3.75
C ARG A 54 -11.29 -0.25 -2.85
N GLU A 55 -10.54 -1.32 -3.03
CA GLU A 55 -10.68 -2.55 -2.25
C GLU A 55 -10.58 -2.26 -0.75
N PRO A 56 -11.46 -2.87 0.08
CA PRO A 56 -11.46 -2.64 1.52
C PRO A 56 -10.18 -3.13 2.18
N SER A 57 -9.77 -2.45 3.25
CA SER A 57 -8.71 -2.88 4.18
C SER A 57 -9.35 -3.35 5.48
N PHE A 58 -8.95 -4.52 5.97
CA PHE A 58 -9.40 -5.07 7.22
C PHE A 58 -8.19 -5.44 8.08
N ASN A 59 -8.09 -4.79 9.24
CA ASN A 59 -7.09 -5.07 10.25
C ASN A 59 -7.75 -5.86 11.39
N PRO A 60 -7.51 -7.18 11.51
CA PRO A 60 -8.15 -8.03 12.51
C PRO A 60 -7.63 -7.73 13.92
N TYR A 61 -6.36 -7.33 14.06
CA TYR A 61 -5.77 -6.95 15.33
C TYR A 61 -6.49 -5.74 15.94
N LYS A 62 -6.90 -4.78 15.09
CA LYS A 62 -7.66 -3.61 15.51
C LYS A 62 -9.18 -3.76 15.36
N GLU A 63 -9.67 -4.91 14.89
CA GLU A 63 -11.06 -5.13 14.50
C GLU A 63 -11.63 -3.97 13.67
N THR A 64 -10.86 -3.46 12.72
CA THR A 64 -11.22 -2.26 11.96
C THR A 64 -11.29 -2.57 10.48
N LEU A 65 -12.47 -2.32 9.90
CA LEU A 65 -12.70 -2.31 8.46
C LEU A 65 -12.63 -0.85 7.98
N SER A 66 -11.84 -0.60 6.94
CA SER A 66 -11.84 0.66 6.24
C SER A 66 -12.04 0.48 4.74
N PHE A 67 -12.66 1.47 4.11
CA PHE A 67 -12.72 1.56 2.66
C PHE A 67 -12.67 3.02 2.23
N LEU A 68 -12.22 3.22 1.00
CA LEU A 68 -12.05 4.52 0.39
C LEU A 68 -13.05 4.66 -0.75
N THR A 69 -13.83 5.73 -0.73
CA THR A 69 -14.72 6.07 -1.84
C THR A 69 -13.94 6.71 -2.97
N SER A 70 -14.40 6.48 -4.21
CA SER A 70 -14.01 7.19 -5.45
C SER A 70 -12.55 7.69 -5.51
N PRO A 71 -11.61 6.90 -6.07
CA PRO A 71 -10.23 7.34 -6.19
C PRO A 71 -10.12 8.63 -7.02
N THR A 72 -9.51 9.67 -6.48
CA THR A 72 -9.25 10.92 -7.21
C THR A 72 -8.19 10.71 -8.31
N PRO A 73 -8.19 11.53 -9.39
CA PRO A 73 -7.09 11.53 -10.36
C PRO A 73 -5.70 11.70 -9.73
N MET A 74 -5.62 12.35 -8.57
CA MET A 74 -4.39 12.51 -7.79
C MET A 74 -3.73 11.21 -7.40
N GLN A 75 -4.53 10.20 -7.12
CA GLN A 75 -4.03 8.86 -6.80
C GLN A 75 -3.32 8.19 -7.98
N CYS A 76 -3.54 8.67 -9.21
CA CYS A 76 -2.84 8.17 -10.37
C CYS A 76 -1.35 8.57 -10.36
N CYS A 77 -0.97 9.69 -9.74
CA CYS A 77 0.41 10.20 -9.85
C CYS A 77 1.45 9.26 -9.19
N PRO A 78 1.32 8.89 -7.90
CA PRO A 78 2.26 7.94 -7.28
C PRO A 78 2.28 6.59 -7.99
N ARG A 79 1.11 6.15 -8.47
CA ARG A 79 0.96 4.88 -9.19
C ARG A 79 1.68 4.90 -10.55
N SER A 80 1.52 5.97 -11.33
CA SER A 80 2.21 6.15 -12.61
C SER A 80 3.71 6.19 -12.40
N TRP A 81 4.18 6.96 -11.41
CA TRP A 81 5.59 6.99 -11.04
C TRP A 81 6.14 5.60 -10.70
N PHE A 82 5.45 4.84 -9.85
CA PHE A 82 5.90 3.51 -9.45
C PHE A 82 5.95 2.54 -10.64
N LYS A 83 4.98 2.66 -11.56
CA LYS A 83 4.97 1.90 -12.80
C LYS A 83 6.18 2.24 -13.69
N ASP A 84 6.49 3.52 -13.84
CA ASP A 84 7.63 3.98 -14.64
C ASP A 84 8.96 3.54 -14.02
N TRP A 85 9.08 3.59 -12.68
CA TRP A 85 10.24 3.07 -11.97
C TRP A 85 10.43 1.57 -12.23
N VAL A 86 9.39 0.75 -12.06
CA VAL A 86 9.51 -0.70 -12.32
C VAL A 86 9.81 -0.99 -13.79
N PHE A 87 9.27 -0.20 -14.72
CA PHE A 87 9.61 -0.33 -16.13
C PHE A 87 11.11 -0.10 -16.37
N LYS A 88 11.67 0.99 -15.84
CA LYS A 88 13.11 1.30 -15.94
C LYS A 88 13.99 0.25 -15.26
N LEU A 89 13.58 -0.22 -14.08
CA LEU A 89 14.28 -1.30 -13.36
C LEU A 89 14.44 -2.55 -14.26
N ARG A 90 13.40 -2.90 -15.01
CA ARG A 90 13.42 -4.05 -15.94
C ARG A 90 14.26 -3.79 -17.19
N GLU A 91 14.27 -2.57 -17.70
CA GLU A 91 15.15 -2.20 -18.82
C GLU A 91 16.62 -2.30 -18.43
N MET A 92 16.96 -1.88 -17.21
CA MET A 92 18.33 -1.92 -16.68
C MET A 92 18.76 -3.33 -16.25
N ASN A 93 17.81 -4.20 -15.88
CA ASN A 93 18.09 -5.55 -15.40
C ASN A 93 17.17 -6.58 -16.11
N PRO A 94 17.41 -6.87 -17.40
CA PRO A 94 16.54 -7.73 -18.21
C PRO A 94 16.37 -9.16 -17.65
N GLU A 95 17.35 -9.62 -16.90
CA GLU A 95 17.40 -10.93 -16.25
C GLU A 95 16.51 -11.01 -14.99
N LEU A 96 16.00 -9.89 -14.46
CA LEU A 96 15.12 -9.94 -13.30
C LEU A 96 13.78 -10.59 -13.68
N PRO A 97 13.39 -11.71 -13.03
CA PRO A 97 12.14 -12.43 -13.34
C PRO A 97 10.85 -11.69 -12.91
N GLY A 98 10.94 -10.41 -12.52
CA GLY A 98 9.87 -9.64 -11.92
C GLY A 98 8.70 -9.33 -12.85
N LYS A 99 7.48 -9.49 -12.34
CA LYS A 99 6.25 -9.00 -12.96
C LYS A 99 5.71 -7.86 -12.13
N LEU A 100 5.62 -6.67 -12.73
CA LEU A 100 4.85 -5.58 -12.15
C LEU A 100 3.38 -5.96 -12.13
N ARG A 101 2.71 -5.74 -10.99
CA ARG A 101 1.27 -5.67 -10.96
C ARG A 101 0.83 -4.30 -10.45
N VAL A 102 0.38 -3.47 -11.38
CA VAL A 102 -0.28 -2.19 -11.07
C VAL A 102 -1.75 -2.48 -10.85
N ASN A 103 -2.30 -2.03 -9.71
CA ASN A 103 -3.59 -2.47 -9.15
C ASN A 103 -3.57 -3.98 -8.85
N SER A 104 -3.08 -4.35 -7.67
CA SER A 104 -2.93 -5.75 -7.33
C SER A 104 -3.09 -6.06 -5.86
N PRO A 105 -3.39 -7.35 -5.64
CA PRO A 105 -4.71 -7.84 -5.33
C PRO A 105 -5.04 -7.59 -3.86
N TRP A 106 -6.29 -7.82 -3.51
CA TRP A 106 -6.67 -8.21 -2.16
C TRP A 106 -5.65 -9.25 -1.64
N LEU A 107 -4.94 -8.95 -0.54
CA LEU A 107 -3.92 -9.82 0.06
C LEU A 107 -4.44 -10.56 1.33
N PRO A 108 -5.54 -11.33 1.29
CA PRO A 108 -6.11 -11.92 2.51
C PRO A 108 -5.32 -13.13 3.05
N GLN A 109 -4.49 -13.78 2.22
CA GLN A 109 -3.90 -15.08 2.53
C GLN A 109 -2.49 -15.02 3.10
N ILE A 110 -1.92 -13.82 3.23
CA ILE A 110 -0.49 -13.66 3.49
C ILE A 110 -0.18 -13.36 4.95
N PHE A 111 -1.20 -12.98 5.73
CA PHE A 111 -0.99 -12.50 7.08
C PHE A 111 -1.02 -13.62 8.12
N ARG A 112 -0.16 -13.51 9.13
CA ARG A 112 0.03 -14.49 10.19
C ARG A 112 -0.17 -13.86 11.57
N GLY A 113 -0.15 -14.71 12.60
CA GLY A 113 -0.28 -14.28 14.00
C GLY A 113 -1.55 -13.47 14.26
N GLN A 114 -1.40 -12.32 14.92
CA GLN A 114 -2.51 -11.41 15.25
C GLN A 114 -3.14 -10.72 14.03
N TYR A 115 -2.49 -10.78 12.87
CA TYR A 115 -2.97 -10.20 11.62
C TYR A 115 -3.65 -11.24 10.72
N LEU A 116 -3.75 -12.50 11.15
CA LEU A 116 -4.37 -13.58 10.39
C LEU A 116 -5.83 -13.24 10.00
N GLY A 117 -6.13 -13.41 8.72
CA GLY A 117 -7.44 -13.10 8.14
C GLY A 117 -7.66 -11.61 7.82
N GLY A 118 -6.64 -10.77 8.03
CA GLY A 118 -6.64 -9.39 7.53
C GLY A 118 -6.58 -9.33 6.02
N CYS A 119 -6.92 -8.18 5.46
CA CYS A 119 -6.77 -7.91 4.04
C CYS A 119 -6.41 -6.45 3.83
N ILE A 120 -5.80 -6.14 2.70
CA ILE A 120 -5.58 -4.76 2.29
C ILE A 120 -5.54 -4.67 0.78
N GLY A 121 -6.17 -3.63 0.25
CA GLY A 121 -6.07 -3.24 -1.15
C GLY A 121 -4.93 -2.24 -1.34
N THR A 122 -3.90 -2.61 -2.08
CA THR A 122 -2.71 -1.76 -2.27
C THR A 122 -2.80 -0.86 -3.51
N TYR A 123 -2.08 0.27 -3.56
CA TYR A 123 -2.05 1.09 -4.78
C TYR A 123 -1.24 0.41 -5.89
N ALA A 124 -0.04 -0.04 -5.54
CA ALA A 124 0.84 -0.74 -6.45
C ALA A 124 1.73 -1.68 -5.67
N SER A 125 2.09 -2.79 -6.31
CA SER A 125 2.92 -3.82 -5.71
C SER A 125 3.92 -4.34 -6.74
N PHE A 126 5.18 -4.46 -6.33
CA PHE A 126 6.24 -5.06 -7.14
C PHE A 126 6.48 -6.50 -6.70
N PHE A 127 6.30 -7.44 -7.64
CA PHE A 127 6.51 -8.87 -7.41
C PHE A 127 7.81 -9.30 -8.11
N PRO A 128 8.87 -9.64 -7.37
CA PRO A 128 10.15 -10.03 -7.95
C PRO A 128 10.06 -11.38 -8.68
N ARG A 129 9.17 -12.28 -8.26
CA ARG A 129 8.91 -13.59 -8.90
C ARG A 129 7.41 -13.93 -8.86
N PHE A 130 6.96 -14.91 -9.63
CA PHE A 130 5.59 -15.45 -9.51
C PHE A 130 5.69 -16.96 -9.27
N PRO A 131 4.89 -17.54 -8.34
CA PRO A 131 3.83 -16.96 -7.53
C PRO A 131 4.31 -16.42 -6.16
N SER A 132 5.27 -15.49 -6.13
CA SER A 132 5.80 -14.95 -4.87
C SER A 132 4.90 -13.86 -4.27
N MET A 133 5.25 -13.49 -3.04
CA MET A 133 4.79 -12.31 -2.33
C MET A 133 5.26 -11.01 -3.01
N PRO A 134 4.56 -9.87 -2.81
CA PRO A 134 5.08 -8.58 -3.21
C PRO A 134 6.27 -8.20 -2.32
N LEU A 135 7.35 -7.74 -2.92
CA LEU A 135 8.55 -7.32 -2.20
C LEU A 135 8.44 -5.86 -1.73
N ILE A 136 7.89 -5.01 -2.60
CA ILE A 136 7.75 -3.57 -2.38
C ILE A 136 6.30 -3.19 -2.66
N ILE A 137 5.69 -2.47 -1.74
CA ILE A 137 4.32 -1.98 -1.86
C ILE A 137 4.34 -0.45 -1.80
N LEU A 138 3.50 0.16 -2.63
CA LEU A 138 3.18 1.58 -2.56
C LEU A 138 1.81 1.76 -1.90
N GLU A 139 1.78 2.53 -0.83
CA GLU A 139 0.56 3.06 -0.22
C GLU A 139 0.52 4.58 -0.39
N ALA A 140 -0.60 5.10 -0.87
CA ALA A 140 -0.80 6.53 -1.05
C ALA A 140 -2.04 7.01 -0.29
N GLY A 141 -2.02 8.21 0.25
CA GLY A 141 -3.18 8.75 0.97
C GLY A 141 -3.44 10.18 0.59
N TYR A 142 -4.52 10.41 -0.15
CA TYR A 142 -5.08 11.75 -0.29
C TYR A 142 -6.08 11.98 0.85
N ALA A 143 -7.18 11.23 0.92
CA ALA A 143 -8.13 11.33 2.02
C ALA A 143 -7.72 10.53 3.27
N LYS A 144 -6.88 9.50 3.13
CA LYS A 144 -6.32 8.76 4.28
C LYS A 144 -5.48 9.65 5.17
N SER A 145 -5.70 9.54 6.48
CA SER A 145 -4.81 10.15 7.45
C SER A 145 -3.44 9.46 7.42
N TYR A 146 -2.41 10.13 7.95
CA TYR A 146 -1.10 9.49 8.06
C TYR A 146 -1.15 8.26 8.96
N ASP A 147 -1.89 8.31 10.07
CA ASP A 147 -2.05 7.18 10.98
C ASP A 147 -2.68 5.97 10.27
N ASP A 148 -3.63 6.18 9.36
CA ASP A 148 -4.22 5.09 8.55
C ASP A 148 -3.18 4.45 7.62
N LEU A 149 -2.31 5.27 7.02
CA LEU A 149 -1.23 4.78 6.15
C LEU A 149 -0.19 3.99 6.95
N VAL A 150 0.13 4.44 8.17
CA VAL A 150 1.02 3.72 9.09
C VAL A 150 0.40 2.40 9.53
N ASP A 151 -0.89 2.38 9.82
CA ASP A 151 -1.62 1.17 10.19
C ASP A 151 -1.62 0.14 9.05
N ASP A 152 -1.85 0.60 7.83
CA ASP A 152 -1.77 -0.21 6.62
C ASP A 152 -0.35 -0.75 6.39
N ALA A 153 0.68 0.10 6.52
CA ALA A 153 2.08 -0.31 6.40
C ALA A 153 2.48 -1.32 7.48
N THR A 154 2.01 -1.13 8.71
CA THR A 154 2.24 -2.04 9.84
C THR A 154 1.59 -3.39 9.58
N LEU A 155 0.33 -3.41 9.12
CA LEU A 155 -0.36 -4.64 8.74
C LEU A 155 0.38 -5.38 7.63
N LEU A 156 0.84 -4.67 6.60
CA LEU A 156 1.57 -5.24 5.48
C LEU A 156 2.91 -5.86 5.93
N LEU A 157 3.73 -5.11 6.67
CA LEU A 157 5.08 -5.53 7.05
C LEU A 157 5.07 -6.58 8.17
N GLU A 158 4.35 -6.32 9.26
CA GLU A 158 4.30 -7.23 10.41
C GLU A 158 3.42 -8.44 10.13
N GLY A 159 2.29 -8.24 9.44
CA GLY A 159 1.39 -9.34 9.10
C GLY A 159 2.04 -10.35 8.17
N ALA A 160 2.88 -9.88 7.23
CA ALA A 160 3.61 -10.75 6.32
C ALA A 160 4.94 -11.27 6.91
N GLU A 161 5.27 -10.94 8.16
CA GLU A 161 6.47 -11.42 8.86
C GLU A 161 7.77 -11.26 8.04
N GLY A 162 7.95 -10.11 7.38
CA GLY A 162 9.14 -9.80 6.59
C GLY A 162 9.13 -10.29 5.14
N GLU A 163 8.12 -11.06 4.71
CA GLU A 163 7.95 -11.46 3.29
C GLU A 163 7.71 -10.23 2.39
N ILE A 164 7.12 -9.18 2.94
CA ILE A 164 7.09 -7.84 2.36
C ILE A 164 8.24 -7.07 3.00
N ASN A 165 9.26 -6.71 2.21
CA ASN A 165 10.44 -6.04 2.71
C ASN A 165 10.19 -4.54 2.94
N MET A 166 9.38 -3.94 2.07
CA MET A 166 9.23 -2.48 2.05
C MET A 166 7.81 -2.03 1.73
N VAL A 167 7.36 -1.00 2.46
CA VAL A 167 6.18 -0.20 2.13
C VAL A 167 6.61 1.26 1.95
N ILE A 168 6.27 1.85 0.81
CA ILE A 168 6.45 3.27 0.54
C ILE A 168 5.13 3.97 0.84
N ILE A 169 5.12 4.87 1.82
CA ILE A 169 3.97 5.71 2.12
C ILE A 169 4.11 7.04 1.39
N VAL A 170 3.11 7.42 0.61
CA VAL A 170 3.00 8.73 -0.04
C VAL A 170 1.78 9.46 0.50
N LYS A 171 2.00 10.44 1.38
CA LYS A 171 0.92 11.28 1.93
C LYS A 171 0.86 12.59 1.14
N MET A 172 -0.32 12.92 0.64
CA MET A 172 -0.58 14.19 -0.06
C MET A 172 -1.66 14.97 0.70
N GLU A 173 -1.50 16.29 0.78
CA GLU A 173 -2.48 17.22 1.32
C GLU A 173 -3.03 18.09 0.19
N PRO A 174 -4.34 18.04 -0.10
CA PRO A 174 -4.93 18.94 -1.09
C PRO A 174 -4.71 20.41 -0.78
N LEU A 175 -4.75 21.22 -1.84
CA LEU A 175 -4.87 22.66 -1.71
C LEU A 175 -6.26 23.05 -1.18
N VAL A 176 -7.30 22.45 -1.77
CA VAL A 176 -8.69 22.52 -1.34
C VAL A 176 -9.29 21.13 -1.46
N GLU A 177 -10.20 20.77 -0.54
CA GLU A 177 -10.92 19.50 -0.58
C GLU A 177 -11.60 19.29 -1.94
N GLY A 178 -11.36 18.13 -2.56
CA GLY A 178 -11.90 17.79 -3.88
C GLY A 178 -11.09 18.30 -5.09
N GLU A 179 -10.06 19.13 -4.87
CA GLU A 179 -9.19 19.59 -5.96
C GLU A 179 -8.04 18.61 -6.27
N THR A 180 -7.61 18.63 -7.55
CA THR A 180 -6.44 17.89 -8.05
C THR A 180 -5.12 18.66 -7.88
N SER A 181 -5.12 19.74 -7.10
CA SER A 181 -3.89 20.43 -6.71
C SER A 181 -3.58 20.08 -5.25
N PHE A 182 -2.31 19.89 -4.92
CA PHE A 182 -1.88 19.59 -3.54
C PHE A 182 -0.99 20.71 -3.01
N LYS A 183 -1.20 21.06 -1.75
CA LYS A 183 -0.47 22.10 -1.02
C LYS A 183 0.86 21.58 -0.51
N SER A 184 0.86 20.35 -0.04
CA SER A 184 2.00 19.71 0.58
C SER A 184 1.90 18.20 0.41
N GLY A 185 2.98 17.51 0.70
CA GLY A 185 2.99 16.06 0.78
C GLY A 185 4.39 15.56 1.01
N PHE A 186 4.47 14.32 1.48
CA PHE A 186 5.73 13.67 1.78
C PHE A 186 5.69 12.20 1.37
N THR A 187 6.88 11.63 1.24
CA THR A 187 7.09 10.20 1.12
C THR A 187 7.95 9.69 2.28
N GLU A 188 7.69 8.46 2.68
CA GLU A 188 8.39 7.79 3.78
C GLU A 188 8.51 6.29 3.48
N ILE A 189 9.69 5.73 3.70
CA ILE A 189 9.93 4.30 3.53
C ILE A 189 9.76 3.63 4.90
N TRP A 190 9.00 2.54 4.90
CA TRP A 190 8.87 1.63 6.04
C TRP A 190 9.45 0.27 5.67
N LYS A 191 10.17 -0.34 6.60
CA LYS A 191 10.73 -1.69 6.47
C LYS A 191 10.39 -2.54 7.67
N PHE A 192 10.39 -3.85 7.47
CA PHE A 192 10.32 -4.80 8.56
C PHE A 192 11.71 -4.93 9.22
N ASP A 193 11.76 -4.72 10.53
CA ASP A 193 12.94 -5.00 11.34
C ASP A 193 12.84 -6.41 11.90
N GLU A 194 13.73 -7.29 11.46
CA GLU A 194 13.79 -8.69 11.88
C GLU A 194 14.22 -8.86 13.34
N GLU A 195 15.01 -7.92 13.90
CA GLU A 195 15.47 -8.03 15.29
C GLU A 195 14.31 -7.79 16.27
N ASP A 196 13.51 -6.77 15.99
CA ASP A 196 12.37 -6.39 16.83
C ASP A 196 11.06 -7.03 16.40
N MET A 197 11.01 -7.65 15.22
CA MET A 197 9.80 -8.15 14.56
C MET A 197 8.75 -7.04 14.38
N LYS A 198 9.20 -5.86 13.95
CA LYS A 198 8.37 -4.64 13.90
C LYS A 198 8.56 -3.82 12.65
N ALA A 199 7.50 -3.15 12.21
CA ALA A 199 7.59 -2.14 11.16
C ALA A 199 8.29 -0.89 11.69
N LYS A 200 9.28 -0.37 10.94
CA LYS A 200 10.03 0.85 11.30
C LYS A 200 10.19 1.77 10.11
N ILE A 201 10.24 3.07 10.39
CA ILE A 201 10.65 4.09 9.41
C ILE A 201 12.12 3.87 9.06
N TYR A 202 12.41 3.86 7.76
CA TYR A 202 13.75 3.73 7.22
C TYR A 202 14.13 5.00 6.45
N GLY A 203 15.15 5.71 6.97
CA GLY A 203 15.62 6.96 6.38
C GLY A 203 14.77 8.19 6.74
N PRO A 204 15.13 9.37 6.22
CA PRO A 204 14.38 10.59 6.46
C PRO A 204 13.09 10.61 5.63
N ARG A 205 12.09 11.34 6.15
CA ARG A 205 10.92 11.75 5.37
C ARG A 205 11.35 12.73 4.27
N LEU A 206 10.87 12.52 3.05
CA LEU A 206 11.18 13.38 1.90
C LEU A 206 9.95 14.18 1.48
N ASP A 207 10.10 15.50 1.31
CA ASP A 207 9.03 16.37 0.83
C ASP A 207 8.80 16.17 -0.68
N LEU A 208 7.56 15.91 -1.07
CA LEU A 208 7.19 15.63 -2.47
C LEU A 208 7.41 16.84 -3.40
N LEU A 209 7.40 18.05 -2.86
CA LEU A 209 7.55 19.31 -3.60
C LEU A 209 8.96 19.92 -3.47
N GLY A 210 9.77 19.47 -2.51
CA GLY A 210 11.02 20.12 -2.11
C GLY A 210 10.89 21.65 -1.94
N ASP A 211 11.91 22.40 -2.37
CA ASP A 211 11.97 23.87 -2.26
C ASP A 211 10.96 24.63 -3.16
N GLN A 212 10.16 23.94 -3.98
CA GLN A 212 9.20 24.60 -4.89
C GLN A 212 7.90 25.06 -4.22
N SER A 213 7.77 24.88 -2.90
CA SER A 213 6.56 25.18 -2.12
C SER A 213 6.10 26.64 -2.16
N SER A 214 6.94 27.58 -2.61
CA SER A 214 6.65 29.01 -2.59
C SER A 214 6.14 29.62 -3.91
N SER A 215 6.12 28.89 -5.04
CA SER A 215 5.93 29.56 -6.34
C SER A 215 5.25 28.72 -7.45
N ILE A 216 4.32 27.84 -7.14
CA ILE A 216 3.56 27.14 -8.19
C ILE A 216 2.12 27.63 -8.25
N ALA A 217 1.90 28.60 -9.15
CA ALA A 217 0.55 28.86 -9.64
C ALA A 217 0.12 27.64 -10.46
N PRO A 218 -1.06 27.05 -10.20
CA PRO A 218 -1.52 25.87 -10.92
C PRO A 218 -1.73 26.25 -12.39
N LYS A 219 -0.80 25.83 -13.24
CA LYS A 219 -0.95 25.87 -14.69
C LYS A 219 -0.95 24.43 -15.17
N ASP A 220 -2.17 23.90 -15.27
CA ASP A 220 -2.64 22.80 -16.12
C ASP A 220 -1.94 21.43 -16.08
N ASP A 221 -0.78 21.28 -15.44
CA ASP A 221 -0.08 20.00 -15.30
C ASP A 221 0.07 19.58 -13.83
N PRO A 222 -0.12 18.28 -13.50
CA PRO A 222 0.15 17.77 -12.17
C PRO A 222 1.62 18.00 -11.81
N LEU A 223 1.86 18.47 -10.57
CA LEU A 223 3.20 18.75 -10.09
C LEU A 223 4.08 17.49 -10.15
N PRO A 224 5.34 17.60 -10.61
CA PRO A 224 6.26 16.48 -10.57
C PRO A 224 6.53 16.11 -9.11
N LEU A 225 6.09 14.92 -8.70
CA LEU A 225 6.42 14.37 -7.39
C LEU A 225 7.91 13.99 -7.36
N LYS A 226 8.65 14.45 -6.35
CA LYS A 226 10.05 14.06 -6.10
C LYS A 226 10.19 12.63 -5.54
N LEU A 227 9.49 11.68 -6.14
CA LEU A 227 9.64 10.27 -5.79
C LEU A 227 10.93 9.67 -6.37
N ASP A 228 11.54 10.33 -7.37
CA ASP A 228 12.79 9.89 -7.98
C ASP A 228 13.97 9.82 -7.00
N ASP A 229 13.91 10.59 -5.91
CA ASP A 229 14.90 10.58 -4.84
C ASP A 229 14.91 9.25 -4.06
N LEU A 230 13.91 8.38 -4.24
CA LEU A 230 13.83 7.05 -3.62
C LEU A 230 14.43 5.92 -4.48
N ARG A 231 14.79 6.19 -5.73
CA ARG A 231 15.11 5.10 -6.69
C ARG A 231 16.27 4.24 -6.23
N ASP A 232 17.33 4.86 -5.73
CA ASP A 232 18.54 4.17 -5.30
C ASP A 232 18.21 3.19 -4.14
N GLU A 233 17.42 3.61 -3.16
CA GLU A 233 16.97 2.77 -2.05
C GLU A 233 16.11 1.59 -2.51
N LEU A 234 15.23 1.81 -3.49
CA LEU A 234 14.41 0.75 -4.05
C LEU A 234 15.27 -0.27 -4.81
N GLU A 235 16.20 0.19 -5.63
CA GLU A 235 17.11 -0.65 -6.40
C GLU A 235 18.00 -1.48 -5.48
N ILE A 236 18.58 -0.88 -4.44
CA ILE A 236 19.37 -1.58 -3.42
C ILE A 236 18.52 -2.68 -2.77
N SER A 237 17.27 -2.38 -2.41
CA SER A 237 16.39 -3.35 -1.73
C SER A 237 16.02 -4.52 -2.65
N VAL A 238 15.80 -4.26 -3.94
CA VAL A 238 15.58 -5.32 -4.94
C VAL A 238 16.84 -6.18 -5.12
N GLN A 239 18.02 -5.55 -5.26
CA GLN A 239 19.29 -6.26 -5.43
C GLN A 239 19.60 -7.15 -4.21
N GLN A 240 19.42 -6.63 -3.00
CA GLN A 240 19.61 -7.38 -1.76
C GLN A 240 18.70 -8.60 -1.68
N HIS A 241 17.42 -8.47 -2.06
CA HIS A 241 16.50 -9.59 -2.10
C HIS A 241 17.00 -10.72 -3.02
N PHE A 242 17.35 -10.40 -4.26
CA PHE A 242 17.85 -11.41 -5.19
C PHE A 242 19.21 -12.00 -4.77
N TYR A 243 20.08 -11.20 -4.14
CA TYR A 243 21.32 -11.70 -3.56
C TYR A 243 21.06 -12.74 -2.47
N ASN A 244 20.14 -12.44 -1.54
CA ASN A 244 19.78 -13.34 -0.45
C ASN A 244 19.12 -14.63 -0.95
N GLU A 245 18.16 -14.54 -1.87
CA GLU A 245 17.51 -15.72 -2.47
C GLU A 245 18.54 -16.64 -3.16
N ASN A 246 19.47 -16.07 -3.94
CA ASN A 246 20.49 -16.86 -4.63
C ASN A 246 21.45 -17.53 -3.63
N ARG A 247 21.77 -16.85 -2.53
CA ARG A 247 22.62 -17.40 -1.46
C ARG A 247 21.94 -18.59 -0.77
N GLU A 248 20.66 -18.47 -0.46
CA GLU A 248 19.88 -19.55 0.16
C GLU A 248 19.79 -20.78 -0.75
N ALA A 249 19.50 -20.58 -2.05
CA ALA A 249 19.47 -21.68 -3.02
C ALA A 249 20.81 -22.43 -3.11
N LEU A 250 21.94 -21.72 -3.06
CA LEU A 250 23.28 -22.33 -3.05
C LEU A 250 23.56 -23.11 -1.75
N CYS A 251 23.10 -22.60 -0.61
CA CYS A 251 23.20 -23.30 0.68
C CYS A 251 22.39 -24.60 0.69
N GLU A 252 21.13 -24.57 0.22
CA GLU A 252 20.28 -25.76 0.12
C GLU A 252 20.87 -26.82 -0.81
N GLN A 253 21.40 -26.39 -1.97
CA GLN A 253 22.06 -27.30 -2.90
C GLN A 253 23.29 -27.95 -2.25
N SER A 254 24.10 -27.18 -1.53
CA SER A 254 25.28 -27.68 -0.83
C SER A 254 24.93 -28.68 0.27
N LEU A 255 23.81 -28.47 0.99
CA LEU A 255 23.33 -29.40 2.02
C LEU A 255 22.78 -30.70 1.40
N SER A 256 22.08 -30.63 0.27
CA SER A 256 21.56 -31.82 -0.42
C SER A 256 22.68 -32.73 -0.97
N LEU A 257 23.83 -32.15 -1.35
CA LEU A 257 25.00 -32.90 -1.80
C LEU A 257 25.76 -33.61 -0.67
N LEU A 258 25.47 -33.28 0.59
CA LEU A 258 26.08 -33.88 1.78
C LEU A 258 25.24 -35.03 2.39
N GLN A 259 24.05 -35.31 1.85
CA GLN A 259 23.14 -36.39 2.28
C GLN A 259 23.20 -37.59 1.33
#